data_AF-A0A7S1EBY8-F1
#
_entry.id   AF-A0A7S1EBY8-F1
#
_cell.length_a   1.000
_cell.length_b   1.000
_cell.length_c   1.000
_cell.angle_alpha   90.00
_cell.angle_beta   90.00
_cell.angle_gamma   90.00
#
_symmetry.space_group_name_H-M   'P 1'
#
loop_
_entity.id
_entity.type
_entity.pdbx_description
1 polymer ?
#
loop_
_entity_poly.entity_id
_entity_poly.type
_entity_poly.pdbx_seq_one_letter_code
_entity_poly.pdbx_strand_id
1 'polypeptide(L)'
;GKALPGTYVTVSYLDCSDNFKVSTQVKVAAVPALSFSTGALLATAGLPVEVTLVDTNLDVTGTAEVASVTIASGGDSETVSVTETGGSTGVFTASLHTVRAAGADNDGLLNGVRRGDMVTASFTNPLRGDTAEAAITLTTELGVTTVAGSTTPFAADSPLVVTVVDHDLNTDPYATEVRAGLVTVSLLRGGDSEMVTLTEVERDSDTFTGLLPTSSSSSRNATNDGTLYTPVSPAGGTVAVASYSEQTPAGATIPDSCTSFGLLHGCGTGYAKARSDGALETSFASALSIGSPVTITVLDGDLDTDFLTPEATAVSVTAASGGFTLAVTETGNSTGT
;
A
#
# COMPACT_ATOMS: atom_id res chain seq x y z
N GLY A 1 -1.15 51.07 19.32
CA GLY A 1 -1.64 49.67 19.29
C GLY A 1 -0.46 48.73 19.38
N LYS A 2 -0.63 47.53 19.93
CA LYS A 2 0.41 46.49 19.85
C LYS A 2 0.41 45.95 18.41
N ALA A 3 1.56 45.90 17.77
CA ALA A 3 1.68 45.30 16.45
C ALA A 3 1.62 43.76 16.58
N LEU A 4 0.98 43.09 15.62
CA LEU A 4 0.88 41.63 15.62
C LEU A 4 2.16 41.03 15.03
N PRO A 5 2.63 39.87 15.53
CA PRO A 5 3.71 39.12 14.89
C PRO A 5 3.45 38.91 13.39
N GLY A 6 4.49 39.01 12.56
CA GLY A 6 4.42 38.90 11.09
C GLY A 6 3.93 40.17 10.37
N THR A 7 3.42 41.18 11.08
CA THR A 7 2.94 42.43 10.44
C THR A 7 4.06 43.44 10.21
N TYR A 8 3.88 44.34 9.25
CA TYR A 8 4.80 45.45 9.01
C TYR A 8 4.38 46.69 9.81
N VAL A 9 5.31 47.22 10.60
CA VAL A 9 5.20 48.55 11.20
C VAL A 9 5.85 49.54 10.24
N THR A 10 5.05 50.45 9.69
CA THR A 10 5.58 51.57 8.90
C THR A 10 5.94 52.72 9.84
N VAL A 11 7.20 53.13 9.83
CA VAL A 11 7.68 54.32 10.53
C VAL A 11 7.91 55.40 9.49
N SER A 12 7.22 56.52 9.64
CA SER A 12 7.37 57.68 8.75
C SER A 12 7.85 58.90 9.52
N TYR A 13 8.82 59.61 8.96
CA TYR A 13 9.26 60.94 9.39
C TYR A 13 8.91 61.94 8.30
N LEU A 14 8.21 63.01 8.65
CA LEU A 14 7.92 64.13 7.76
C LEU A 14 8.75 65.31 8.23
N ASP A 15 9.69 65.76 7.41
CA ASP A 15 10.38 67.01 7.63
C ASP A 15 9.48 68.17 7.18
N CYS A 16 9.08 69.02 8.13
CA CYS A 16 8.18 70.12 7.86
C CYS A 16 8.88 71.33 7.21
N SER A 17 10.22 71.34 7.16
CA SER A 17 10.98 72.44 6.57
C SER A 17 11.01 72.40 5.03
N ASP A 18 10.94 71.20 4.45
CA ASP A 18 10.92 70.97 2.99
C ASP A 18 9.73 70.12 2.53
N ASN A 19 8.85 69.71 3.46
CA ASN A 19 7.68 68.86 3.22
C ASN A 19 8.07 67.46 2.67
N PHE A 20 9.25 66.95 3.04
CA PHE A 20 9.76 65.66 2.58
C PHE A 20 9.42 64.53 3.58
N LYS A 21 8.79 63.45 3.08
CA LYS A 21 8.42 62.28 3.89
C LYS A 21 9.38 61.11 3.61
N VAL A 22 10.10 60.68 4.65
CA VAL A 22 10.83 59.41 4.66
C VAL A 22 9.97 58.36 5.33
N SER A 23 9.91 57.15 4.77
CA SER A 23 9.24 56.01 5.40
C SER A 23 10.12 54.77 5.34
N THR A 24 10.09 53.98 6.39
CA THR A 24 10.67 52.64 6.45
C THR A 24 9.66 51.67 7.03
N GLN A 25 9.81 50.38 6.72
CA GLN A 25 8.97 49.32 7.27
C GLN A 25 9.83 48.33 8.07
N VAL A 26 9.31 47.90 9.21
CA VAL A 26 9.91 46.87 10.07
C VAL A 26 8.90 45.74 10.22
N LYS A 27 9.26 44.52 9.80
CA LYS A 27 8.44 43.31 10.04
C LYS A 27 8.57 42.93 11.52
N VAL A 28 7.45 42.77 12.21
CA VAL A 28 7.42 42.28 13.59
C VAL A 28 7.75 40.79 13.55
N ALA A 29 8.75 40.38 14.34
CA ALA A 29 9.16 38.99 14.43
C ALA A 29 7.98 38.05 14.75
N ALA A 30 7.82 37.00 13.96
CA ALA A 30 6.97 35.87 14.33
C ALA A 30 7.77 34.79 15.07
N VAL A 31 7.12 34.06 15.97
CA VAL A 31 7.68 32.83 16.54
C VAL A 31 7.29 31.70 15.59
N PRO A 32 8.22 30.82 15.17
CA PRO A 32 7.87 29.69 14.33
C PRO A 32 6.90 28.77 15.05
N ALA A 33 5.97 28.17 14.31
CA ALA A 33 5.07 27.14 14.80
C ALA A 33 5.20 25.90 13.93
N LEU A 34 5.33 24.73 14.56
CA LEU A 34 5.43 23.45 13.88
C LEU A 34 4.23 22.60 14.28
N SER A 35 3.71 21.81 13.34
CA SER A 35 2.57 20.93 13.58
C SER A 35 2.57 19.77 12.60
N PHE A 36 2.01 18.64 13.02
CA PHE A 36 1.66 17.55 12.11
C PHE A 36 0.23 17.75 11.61
N SER A 37 -0.06 17.32 10.37
CA SER A 37 -1.44 17.13 9.94
C SER A 37 -2.10 16.09 10.86
N THR A 38 -3.32 16.36 11.32
CA THR A 38 -4.03 15.48 12.27
C THR A 38 -5.23 14.83 11.59
N GLY A 39 -5.37 13.52 11.81
CA GLY A 39 -6.44 12.68 11.25
C GLY A 39 -6.06 11.21 11.41
N ALA A 40 -7.04 10.32 11.59
CA ALA A 40 -6.76 8.90 11.86
C ALA A 40 -5.87 8.26 10.79
N LEU A 41 -6.07 8.61 9.51
CA LEU A 41 -5.25 8.12 8.39
C LEU A 41 -3.80 8.65 8.41
N LEU A 42 -3.58 9.85 8.96
CA LEU A 42 -2.27 10.52 9.01
C LEU A 42 -1.50 10.18 10.29
N ALA A 43 -2.12 9.43 11.21
CA ALA A 43 -1.52 8.89 12.43
C ALA A 43 -1.34 7.36 12.33
N THR A 44 -1.17 6.83 11.11
CA THR A 44 -0.99 5.40 10.84
C THR A 44 0.46 5.08 10.50
N ALA A 45 1.07 4.16 11.23
CA ALA A 45 2.38 3.61 10.88
C ALA A 45 2.31 2.88 9.53
N GLY A 46 3.27 3.16 8.64
CA GLY A 46 3.28 2.71 7.24
C GLY A 46 2.65 3.70 6.25
N LEU A 47 2.01 4.78 6.73
CA LEU A 47 1.60 5.91 5.89
C LEU A 47 2.54 7.12 6.09
N PRO A 48 2.56 8.07 5.13
CA PRO A 48 3.36 9.27 5.28
C PRO A 48 2.84 10.17 6.41
N VAL A 49 3.77 10.76 7.17
CA VAL A 49 3.47 11.86 8.08
C VAL A 49 3.63 13.18 7.34
N GLU A 50 2.68 14.08 7.52
CA GLU A 50 2.74 15.44 6.95
C GLU A 50 3.06 16.45 8.03
N VAL A 51 4.01 17.33 7.75
CA VAL A 51 4.44 18.40 8.66
C VAL A 51 4.16 19.76 8.04
N THR A 52 3.66 20.68 8.86
CA THR A 52 3.46 22.09 8.52
C THR A 52 4.30 22.96 9.45
N LEU A 53 5.16 23.79 8.87
CA LEU A 53 5.91 24.85 9.52
C LEU A 53 5.31 26.20 9.14
N VAL A 54 4.97 27.01 10.13
CA VAL A 54 4.54 28.40 9.94
C VAL A 54 5.63 29.31 10.48
N ASP A 55 6.36 29.99 9.59
CA ASP A 55 7.37 30.97 9.96
C ASP A 55 7.43 32.10 8.92
N THR A 56 6.70 33.18 9.20
CA THR A 56 6.69 34.36 8.31
C THR A 56 8.04 35.07 8.22
N ASN A 57 9.03 34.77 9.07
CA ASN A 57 10.35 35.38 8.94
C ASN A 57 11.19 34.73 7.83
N LEU A 58 10.85 33.53 7.38
CA LEU A 58 11.51 32.85 6.26
C LEU A 58 11.03 33.33 4.89
N ASP A 59 9.82 33.91 4.84
CA ASP A 59 9.26 34.57 3.66
C ASP A 59 9.95 35.91 3.40
N VAL A 60 10.86 35.93 2.42
CA VAL A 60 11.76 37.06 2.14
C VAL A 60 11.85 37.46 0.67
N THR A 61 11.58 36.56 -0.28
CA THR A 61 11.81 36.81 -1.71
C THR A 61 10.54 37.03 -2.53
N GLY A 62 9.36 36.70 -1.99
CA GLY A 62 8.12 36.71 -2.79
C GLY A 62 7.97 35.50 -3.72
N THR A 63 8.87 34.52 -3.60
CA THR A 63 8.81 33.22 -4.30
C THR A 63 8.86 32.11 -3.27
N ALA A 64 8.35 30.92 -3.58
CA ALA A 64 8.31 29.84 -2.62
C ALA A 64 9.72 29.50 -2.09
N GLU A 65 9.95 29.64 -0.80
CA GLU A 65 11.20 29.27 -0.15
C GLU A 65 11.20 27.84 0.41
N VAL A 66 12.38 27.37 0.84
CA VAL A 66 12.59 26.05 1.44
C VAL A 66 13.23 26.20 2.82
N ALA A 67 12.81 25.36 3.76
CA ALA A 67 13.44 25.22 5.07
C ALA A 67 13.69 23.74 5.39
N SER A 68 14.47 23.47 6.44
CA SER A 68 14.77 22.11 6.89
C SER A 68 14.16 21.84 8.25
N VAL A 69 13.40 20.75 8.36
CA VAL A 69 12.79 20.24 9.60
C VAL A 69 13.34 18.86 9.87
N THR A 70 13.72 18.58 11.11
CA THR A 70 14.16 17.23 11.52
C THR A 70 12.98 16.47 12.11
N ILE A 71 12.68 15.29 11.58
CA ILE A 71 11.62 14.38 12.06
C ILE A 71 12.29 13.12 12.60
N ALA A 72 11.90 12.67 13.81
CA ALA A 72 12.52 11.52 14.46
C ALA A 72 11.50 10.64 15.19
N SER A 73 11.77 9.34 15.22
CA SER A 73 11.00 8.33 15.97
C SER A 73 11.87 7.09 16.25
N GLY A 74 11.67 6.41 17.38
CA GLY A 74 12.18 5.05 17.59
C GLY A 74 13.69 4.82 17.49
N GLY A 75 14.50 5.88 17.38
CA GLY A 75 15.96 5.80 17.17
C GLY A 75 16.43 6.14 15.75
N ASP A 76 15.51 6.53 14.86
CA ASP A 76 15.77 6.99 13.49
C ASP A 76 15.44 8.49 13.36
N SER A 77 16.19 9.22 12.53
CA SER A 77 16.06 10.67 12.36
C SER A 77 16.31 11.14 10.92
N GLU A 78 15.32 11.84 10.37
CA GLU A 78 15.29 12.34 8.99
C GLU A 78 15.28 13.87 8.91
N THR A 79 16.14 14.45 8.07
CA THR A 79 16.08 15.89 7.74
C THR A 79 15.26 16.10 6.48
N VAL A 80 14.10 16.73 6.60
CA VAL A 80 13.13 16.93 5.53
C VAL A 80 13.14 18.38 5.05
N SER A 81 13.16 18.57 3.73
CA SER A 81 12.98 19.88 3.12
C SER A 81 11.49 20.23 3.03
N VAL A 82 11.06 21.25 3.78
CA VAL A 82 9.70 21.81 3.70
C VAL A 82 9.67 22.96 2.70
N THR A 83 8.67 22.99 1.83
CA THR A 83 8.52 24.00 0.78
C THR A 83 7.35 24.92 1.10
N GLU A 84 7.54 26.21 0.90
CA GLU A 84 6.48 27.20 1.07
C GLU A 84 5.32 26.91 0.11
N THR A 85 4.09 26.95 0.62
CA THR A 85 2.87 26.62 -0.14
C THR A 85 2.52 27.61 -1.26
N GLY A 86 3.22 28.75 -1.29
CA GLY A 86 3.15 29.78 -2.34
C GLY A 86 4.06 30.95 -1.97
N GLY A 87 4.48 31.77 -2.94
CA GLY A 87 5.39 32.89 -2.67
C GLY A 87 4.78 33.90 -1.71
N SER A 88 5.29 33.93 -0.48
CA SER A 88 4.81 34.78 0.62
C SER A 88 3.56 34.32 1.38
N THR A 89 3.44 33.02 1.62
CA THR A 89 2.46 32.51 2.59
C THR A 89 3.01 32.45 4.01
N GLY A 90 4.32 32.30 4.18
CA GLY A 90 4.96 31.97 5.46
C GLY A 90 4.59 30.58 5.98
N VAL A 91 3.99 29.73 5.14
CA VAL A 91 3.52 28.39 5.48
C VAL A 91 4.24 27.38 4.59
N PHE A 92 4.94 26.44 5.21
CA PHE A 92 5.78 25.45 4.57
C PHE A 92 5.28 24.05 4.90
N THR A 93 5.28 23.15 3.92
CA THR A 93 4.78 21.77 4.09
C THR A 93 5.75 20.74 3.52
N ALA A 94 5.77 19.55 4.12
CA ALA A 94 6.38 18.35 3.53
C ALA A 94 5.68 17.08 4.02
N SER A 95 5.93 15.97 3.32
CA SER A 95 5.52 14.63 3.70
C SER A 95 6.75 13.72 3.81
N LEU A 96 6.80 12.87 4.84
CA LEU A 96 7.85 11.85 5.03
C LEU A 96 7.21 10.47 5.16
N HIS A 97 7.67 9.51 4.36
CA HIS A 97 7.16 8.14 4.42
C HIS A 97 7.68 7.43 5.68
N THR A 98 6.84 6.59 6.29
CA THR A 98 7.22 5.76 7.44
C THR A 98 7.35 4.30 7.01
N VAL A 99 8.30 3.58 7.60
CA VAL A 99 8.62 2.19 7.27
C VAL A 99 8.88 1.41 8.56
N ARG A 100 8.37 0.17 8.62
CA ARG A 100 8.55 -0.74 9.77
C ARG A 100 9.95 -1.34 9.87
N ALA A 101 10.60 -1.57 8.73
CA ALA A 101 11.96 -2.08 8.70
C ALA A 101 12.89 -1.08 9.37
N ALA A 102 13.89 -1.58 10.10
CA ALA A 102 14.96 -0.74 10.59
C ALA A 102 15.80 -0.23 9.41
N GLY A 103 16.28 1.00 9.52
CA GLY A 103 17.07 1.68 8.50
C GLY A 103 18.10 2.60 9.14
N ALA A 104 18.60 3.54 8.37
CA ALA A 104 19.64 4.46 8.83
C ALA A 104 19.16 5.90 8.73
N ASP A 105 19.61 6.75 9.65
CA ASP A 105 19.31 8.18 9.63
C ASP A 105 19.63 8.84 8.27
N ASN A 106 18.75 9.76 7.87
CA ASN A 106 18.79 10.57 6.66
C ASN A 106 18.80 9.74 5.36
N ASP A 107 18.08 8.63 5.33
CA ASP A 107 17.88 7.82 4.11
C ASP A 107 16.61 8.19 3.32
N GLY A 108 15.83 9.14 3.82
CA GLY A 108 14.60 9.65 3.21
C GLY A 108 13.33 8.90 3.64
N LEU A 109 13.45 7.95 4.57
CA LEU A 109 12.35 7.19 5.16
C LEU A 109 12.46 7.27 6.69
N LEU A 110 11.34 7.39 7.39
CA LEU A 110 11.34 7.24 8.84
C LEU A 110 11.18 5.77 9.20
N ASN A 111 12.27 5.13 9.58
CA ASN A 111 12.42 3.69 9.75
C ASN A 111 12.06 3.20 11.17
N GLY A 112 11.76 1.91 11.28
CA GLY A 112 11.45 1.25 12.55
C GLY A 112 10.13 1.68 13.22
N VAL A 113 9.31 2.46 12.53
CA VAL A 113 8.11 3.11 13.08
C VAL A 113 6.96 2.11 13.23
N ARG A 114 6.29 2.14 14.39
CA ARG A 114 5.17 1.25 14.77
C ARG A 114 4.01 2.01 15.39
N ARG A 115 2.86 1.34 15.53
CA ARG A 115 1.77 1.83 16.38
C ARG A 115 2.26 2.11 17.80
N GLY A 116 1.82 3.22 18.36
CA GLY A 116 2.19 3.68 19.70
C GLY A 116 3.46 4.53 19.75
N ASP A 117 4.26 4.55 18.68
CA ASP A 117 5.43 5.39 18.62
C ASP A 117 5.07 6.88 18.59
N MET A 118 5.90 7.68 19.23
CA MET A 118 5.81 9.13 19.19
C MET A 118 6.79 9.68 18.16
N VAL A 119 6.23 10.18 17.05
CA VAL A 119 6.98 10.91 16.03
C VAL A 119 7.11 12.35 16.49
N THR A 120 8.34 12.85 16.49
CA THR A 120 8.67 14.24 16.85
C THR A 120 9.19 14.98 15.63
N ALA A 121 8.86 16.26 15.52
CA ALA A 121 9.47 17.16 14.54
C ALA A 121 10.08 18.35 15.29
N SER A 122 11.23 18.82 14.81
CA SER A 122 11.94 19.96 15.37
C SER A 122 12.46 20.86 14.25
N PHE A 123 12.43 22.16 14.52
CA PHE A 123 12.88 23.20 13.62
C PHE A 123 13.71 24.22 14.41
N THR A 124 14.82 24.66 13.82
CA THR A 124 15.61 25.79 14.30
C THR A 124 15.78 26.79 13.17
N ASN A 125 15.29 28.02 13.37
CA ASN A 125 15.42 29.08 12.38
C ASN A 125 16.90 29.47 12.22
N PRO A 126 17.50 29.30 11.02
CA PRO A 126 18.93 29.54 10.82
C PRO A 126 19.32 31.03 10.89
N LEU A 127 18.35 31.94 10.72
CA LEU A 127 18.60 33.39 10.75
C LEU A 127 18.61 33.95 12.17
N ARG A 128 17.92 33.30 13.10
CA ARG A 128 17.60 33.86 14.42
C ARG A 128 17.83 32.93 15.61
N GLY A 129 17.89 31.62 15.38
CA GLY A 129 17.97 30.60 16.42
C GLY A 129 16.66 30.32 17.15
N ASP A 130 15.54 30.89 16.68
CA ASP A 130 14.21 30.58 17.22
C ASP A 130 13.86 29.11 16.91
N THR A 131 13.27 28.38 17.86
CA THR A 131 12.96 26.95 17.69
C THR A 131 11.46 26.68 17.73
N ALA A 132 11.04 25.59 17.08
CA ALA A 132 9.69 25.05 17.16
C ALA A 132 9.74 23.53 17.20
N GLU A 133 8.82 22.91 17.94
CA GLU A 133 8.71 21.46 18.08
C GLU A 133 7.24 21.03 17.94
N ALA A 134 7.03 19.84 17.43
CA ALA A 134 5.74 19.18 17.35
C ALA A 134 5.90 17.69 17.63
N ALA A 135 4.82 17.05 18.11
CA ALA A 135 4.79 15.61 18.29
C ALA A 135 3.42 15.05 17.89
N ILE A 136 3.42 13.83 17.36
CA ILE A 136 2.22 13.03 17.09
C ILE A 136 2.48 11.60 17.54
N THR A 137 1.47 10.96 18.13
CA THR A 137 1.52 9.53 18.45
C THR A 137 0.77 8.77 17.36
N LEU A 138 1.40 7.74 16.83
CA LEU A 138 0.77 6.87 15.85
C LEU A 138 -0.22 5.94 16.55
N THR A 139 -1.46 5.91 16.09
CA THR A 139 -2.56 5.22 16.77
C THR A 139 -2.94 3.91 16.09
N THR A 140 -2.52 3.72 14.86
CA THR A 140 -2.87 2.63 13.93
C THR A 140 -1.61 2.15 13.20
N GLU A 141 -1.63 0.94 12.63
CA GLU A 141 -0.54 0.36 11.84
C GLU A 141 -1.12 -0.43 10.67
N LEU A 142 -0.56 -0.29 9.46
CA LEU A 142 -1.13 -0.96 8.29
C LEU A 142 -1.02 -2.49 8.38
N GLY A 143 -2.17 -3.18 8.31
CA GLY A 143 -2.24 -4.61 8.09
C GLY A 143 -1.81 -5.06 6.70
N VAL A 144 -1.29 -6.28 6.61
CA VAL A 144 -0.95 -6.98 5.37
C VAL A 144 -1.67 -8.31 5.32
N THR A 145 -2.27 -8.65 4.18
CA THR A 145 -2.89 -9.96 3.94
C THR A 145 -2.10 -10.79 2.95
N THR A 146 -2.08 -12.09 3.19
CA THR A 146 -1.54 -13.11 2.31
C THR A 146 -2.52 -14.27 2.22
N VAL A 147 -2.42 -15.05 1.14
CA VAL A 147 -3.19 -16.27 0.95
C VAL A 147 -2.20 -17.42 0.84
N ALA A 148 -2.37 -18.45 1.65
CA ALA A 148 -1.58 -19.66 1.53
C ALA A 148 -1.83 -20.29 0.15
N GLY A 149 -0.76 -20.53 -0.60
CA GLY A 149 -0.82 -20.97 -1.99
C GLY A 149 -0.32 -19.94 -3.02
N SER A 150 0.19 -18.78 -2.57
CA SER A 150 0.83 -17.81 -3.47
C SER A 150 2.03 -18.35 -4.26
N THR A 151 2.64 -19.45 -3.81
CA THR A 151 3.76 -20.12 -4.50
C THR A 151 3.48 -21.57 -4.86
N THR A 152 2.36 -22.14 -4.41
CA THR A 152 1.97 -23.52 -4.72
C THR A 152 0.46 -23.56 -4.97
N PRO A 153 0.00 -24.09 -6.12
CA PRO A 153 -1.42 -24.14 -6.40
C PRO A 153 -2.19 -24.93 -5.32
N PHE A 154 -3.32 -24.37 -4.86
CA PHE A 154 -4.18 -25.01 -3.86
C PHE A 154 -5.09 -26.05 -4.52
N ALA A 155 -5.35 -27.18 -3.85
CA ALA A 155 -6.26 -28.18 -4.39
C ALA A 155 -7.72 -27.65 -4.32
N ALA A 156 -8.47 -27.77 -5.42
CA ALA A 156 -9.91 -27.57 -5.37
C ALA A 156 -10.54 -28.52 -4.32
N ASP A 157 -11.64 -28.10 -3.71
CA ASP A 157 -12.30 -28.80 -2.59
C ASP A 157 -11.47 -28.88 -1.29
N SER A 158 -10.34 -28.18 -1.21
CA SER A 158 -9.59 -27.94 0.03
C SER A 158 -9.74 -26.49 0.50
N PRO A 159 -9.83 -26.23 1.81
CA PRO A 159 -9.99 -24.87 2.29
C PRO A 159 -8.75 -24.02 1.97
N LEU A 160 -8.99 -22.80 1.50
CA LEU A 160 -7.98 -21.77 1.32
C LEU A 160 -7.67 -21.15 2.69
N VAL A 161 -6.40 -21.10 3.05
CA VAL A 161 -5.96 -20.43 4.29
C VAL A 161 -5.62 -18.98 3.97
N VAL A 162 -6.28 -18.05 4.62
CA VAL A 162 -5.98 -16.61 4.55
C VAL A 162 -5.26 -16.22 5.82
N THR A 163 -4.16 -15.50 5.69
CA THR A 163 -3.39 -14.98 6.83
C THR A 163 -3.27 -13.47 6.71
N VAL A 164 -3.74 -12.76 7.73
CA VAL A 164 -3.56 -11.32 7.90
C VAL A 164 -2.58 -11.09 9.04
N VAL A 165 -1.59 -10.23 8.82
CA VAL A 165 -0.76 -9.68 9.88
C VAL A 165 -1.17 -8.23 10.04
N ASP A 166 -1.87 -7.93 11.14
CA ASP A 166 -2.31 -6.60 11.49
C ASP A 166 -2.18 -6.39 13.00
N HIS A 167 -1.33 -5.44 13.36
CA HIS A 167 -0.98 -5.12 14.74
C HIS A 167 -2.09 -4.35 15.46
N ASP A 168 -2.91 -3.57 14.74
CA ASP A 168 -3.98 -2.80 15.39
C ASP A 168 -5.30 -3.55 15.48
N LEU A 169 -5.40 -4.67 14.75
CA LEU A 169 -6.47 -5.64 14.89
C LEU A 169 -6.43 -6.40 16.23
N ASN A 170 -5.24 -6.58 16.82
CA ASN A 170 -5.07 -7.08 18.19
C ASN A 170 -5.41 -5.98 19.20
N THR A 171 -6.55 -6.11 19.87
CA THR A 171 -7.08 -5.10 20.80
C THR A 171 -7.21 -5.56 22.24
N ASP A 172 -7.15 -6.88 22.50
CA ASP A 172 -7.21 -7.45 23.85
C ASP A 172 -6.09 -8.49 24.06
N PRO A 173 -5.00 -8.13 24.77
CA PRO A 173 -3.87 -9.03 24.99
C PRO A 173 -4.20 -10.24 25.89
N TYR A 174 -5.41 -10.32 26.44
CA TYR A 174 -5.84 -11.41 27.30
C TYR A 174 -6.78 -12.41 26.62
N ALA A 175 -7.23 -12.11 25.39
CA ALA A 175 -8.15 -12.94 24.64
C ALA A 175 -7.55 -13.37 23.29
N THR A 176 -8.15 -14.40 22.69
CA THR A 176 -7.99 -14.68 21.27
C THR A 176 -9.16 -14.02 20.55
N GLU A 177 -8.89 -13.22 19.53
CA GLU A 177 -9.88 -12.38 18.89
C GLU A 177 -10.40 -12.95 17.56
N VAL A 178 -11.67 -12.68 17.26
CA VAL A 178 -12.33 -13.09 16.01
C VAL A 178 -12.85 -11.84 15.30
N ARG A 179 -12.61 -11.78 13.98
CA ARG A 179 -12.92 -10.62 13.13
C ARG A 179 -13.55 -11.10 11.82
N ALA A 180 -14.75 -10.63 11.52
CA ALA A 180 -15.46 -10.96 10.29
C ALA A 180 -15.56 -9.73 9.38
N GLY A 181 -15.58 -9.96 8.06
CA GLY A 181 -15.85 -8.91 7.07
C GLY A 181 -14.67 -8.00 6.72
N LEU A 182 -13.45 -8.35 7.10
CA LEU A 182 -12.23 -7.58 6.77
C LEU A 182 -11.50 -8.10 5.51
N VAL A 183 -11.67 -9.38 5.19
CA VAL A 183 -11.11 -9.98 3.98
C VAL A 183 -12.23 -10.47 3.07
N THR A 184 -12.15 -10.08 1.81
CA THR A 184 -12.94 -10.67 0.72
C THR A 184 -12.00 -11.44 -0.19
N VAL A 185 -12.31 -12.70 -0.46
CA VAL A 185 -11.63 -13.51 -1.48
C VAL A 185 -12.54 -13.58 -2.70
N SER A 186 -12.03 -13.20 -3.86
CA SER A 186 -12.78 -13.23 -5.12
C SER A 186 -12.03 -13.97 -6.19
N LEU A 187 -12.75 -14.50 -7.18
CA LEU A 187 -12.12 -15.04 -8.37
C LEU A 187 -11.80 -13.92 -9.37
N LEU A 188 -10.56 -13.94 -9.87
CA LEU A 188 -10.14 -13.03 -10.95
C LEU A 188 -11.03 -13.17 -12.20
N ARG A 189 -11.56 -14.39 -12.43
CA ARG A 189 -12.54 -14.71 -13.48
C ARG A 189 -13.56 -15.68 -12.89
N GLY A 190 -14.86 -15.35 -12.93
CA GLY A 190 -15.91 -16.26 -12.47
C GLY A 190 -17.02 -15.62 -11.62
N GLY A 191 -16.78 -14.43 -11.09
CA GLY A 191 -17.79 -13.61 -10.41
C GLY A 191 -18.17 -14.08 -9.01
N ASP A 192 -17.52 -15.11 -8.48
CA ASP A 192 -17.72 -15.59 -7.12
C ASP A 192 -16.80 -14.88 -6.12
N SER A 193 -17.32 -14.61 -4.92
CA SER A 193 -16.61 -13.85 -3.89
C SER A 193 -17.16 -14.13 -2.51
N GLU A 194 -16.26 -14.41 -1.57
CA GLU A 194 -16.58 -14.81 -0.21
C GLU A 194 -15.87 -13.94 0.83
N MET A 195 -16.58 -13.62 1.91
CA MET A 195 -15.99 -13.01 3.09
C MET A 195 -15.36 -14.06 3.99
N VAL A 196 -14.17 -13.75 4.53
CA VAL A 196 -13.45 -14.64 5.44
C VAL A 196 -13.58 -14.14 6.87
N THR A 197 -13.89 -15.06 7.78
CA THR A 197 -13.78 -14.80 9.22
C THR A 197 -12.37 -15.17 9.68
N LEU A 198 -11.70 -14.21 10.27
CA LEU A 198 -10.35 -14.32 10.78
C LEU A 198 -10.37 -14.59 12.29
N THR A 199 -9.47 -15.47 12.74
CA THR A 199 -9.22 -15.78 14.15
C THR A 199 -7.75 -15.57 14.43
N GLU A 200 -7.45 -14.83 15.48
CA GLU A 200 -6.10 -14.63 15.98
C GLU A 200 -5.41 -15.98 16.25
N VAL A 201 -4.16 -16.14 15.81
CA VAL A 201 -3.48 -17.44 15.85
C VAL A 201 -3.17 -17.88 17.28
N GLU A 202 -2.76 -16.93 18.10
CA GLU A 202 -2.52 -17.09 19.53
C GLU A 202 -3.06 -15.87 20.26
N ARG A 203 -3.14 -15.92 21.59
CA ARG A 203 -3.45 -14.74 22.40
C ARG A 203 -2.34 -13.69 22.22
N ASP A 204 -2.72 -12.43 22.03
CA ASP A 204 -1.81 -11.30 21.88
C ASP A 204 -0.87 -11.45 20.67
N SER A 205 -1.40 -12.01 19.58
CA SER A 205 -0.74 -12.16 18.30
C SER A 205 -1.29 -11.17 17.29
N ASP A 206 -0.38 -10.46 16.62
CA ASP A 206 -0.72 -9.59 15.49
C ASP A 206 -1.06 -10.39 14.22
N THR A 207 -1.18 -11.72 14.30
CA THR A 207 -1.45 -12.60 13.18
C THR A 207 -2.81 -13.26 13.34
N PHE A 208 -3.61 -13.14 12.29
CA PHE A 208 -4.95 -13.69 12.20
C PHE A 208 -5.05 -14.63 11.00
N THR A 209 -5.74 -15.76 11.18
CA THR A 209 -5.96 -16.75 10.13
C THR A 209 -7.43 -17.06 9.92
N GLY A 210 -7.83 -17.29 8.68
CA GLY A 210 -9.17 -17.71 8.31
C GLY A 210 -9.13 -18.87 7.34
N LEU A 211 -10.12 -19.76 7.43
CA LEU A 211 -10.31 -20.84 6.49
C LEU A 211 -11.51 -20.53 5.61
N LEU A 212 -11.31 -20.53 4.30
CA LEU A 212 -12.37 -20.38 3.31
C LEU A 212 -12.55 -21.71 2.58
N PRO A 213 -13.68 -22.43 2.78
CA PRO A 213 -14.01 -23.60 1.98
C PRO A 213 -13.94 -23.29 0.48
N THR A 214 -13.40 -24.21 -0.30
CA THR A 214 -13.47 -24.14 -1.78
C THR A 214 -14.28 -25.30 -2.31
N SER A 215 -14.85 -25.16 -3.51
CA SER A 215 -15.48 -26.27 -4.21
C SER A 215 -15.21 -26.25 -5.71
N SER A 216 -14.97 -27.41 -6.30
CA SER A 216 -14.92 -27.58 -7.76
C SER A 216 -16.29 -27.58 -8.43
N SER A 217 -17.38 -27.67 -7.64
CA SER A 217 -18.74 -27.66 -8.16
C SER A 217 -19.09 -26.30 -8.77
N SER A 218 -19.83 -26.30 -9.88
CA SER A 218 -20.18 -25.04 -10.54
C SER A 218 -21.44 -24.45 -9.93
N SER A 219 -21.25 -23.42 -9.13
CA SER A 219 -22.30 -22.52 -8.66
C SER A 219 -21.89 -21.12 -9.10
N ARG A 220 -22.30 -20.73 -10.32
CA ARG A 220 -22.00 -19.38 -10.83
C ARG A 220 -22.78 -18.37 -10.00
N ASN A 221 -22.07 -17.44 -9.34
CA ASN A 221 -22.58 -16.29 -8.60
C ASN A 221 -23.19 -16.58 -7.22
N ALA A 222 -22.67 -17.54 -6.46
CA ALA A 222 -23.08 -17.73 -5.06
C ALA A 222 -22.24 -16.91 -4.08
N THR A 223 -22.01 -15.63 -4.40
CA THR A 223 -21.26 -14.71 -3.55
C THR A 223 -21.83 -14.65 -2.14
N ASN A 224 -20.96 -14.69 -1.13
CA ASN A 224 -21.27 -14.68 0.30
C ASN A 224 -22.08 -15.90 0.77
N ASP A 225 -21.90 -17.06 0.16
CA ASP A 225 -22.51 -18.32 0.63
C ASP A 225 -21.60 -19.14 1.56
N GLY A 226 -20.36 -18.69 1.76
CA GLY A 226 -19.33 -19.32 2.60
C GLY A 226 -18.46 -20.34 1.88
N THR A 227 -18.60 -20.53 0.56
CA THR A 227 -17.77 -21.45 -0.23
C THR A 227 -17.32 -20.80 -1.53
N LEU A 228 -16.00 -20.73 -1.75
CA LEU A 228 -15.45 -20.24 -3.01
C LEU A 228 -15.50 -21.33 -4.08
N TYR A 229 -16.35 -21.17 -5.09
CA TYR A 229 -16.48 -22.11 -6.19
C TYR A 229 -15.41 -21.86 -7.24
N THR A 230 -14.42 -22.77 -7.31
CA THR A 230 -13.29 -22.74 -8.21
C THR A 230 -13.51 -23.74 -9.34
N PRO A 231 -14.23 -23.38 -10.43
CA PRO A 231 -14.44 -24.30 -11.53
C PRO A 231 -13.10 -24.68 -12.13
N VAL A 232 -12.77 -25.97 -12.08
CA VAL A 232 -11.63 -26.54 -12.79
C VAL A 232 -11.91 -26.46 -14.29
N SER A 233 -11.36 -25.42 -14.93
CA SER A 233 -11.35 -25.28 -16.39
C SER A 233 -9.98 -25.69 -16.90
N PRO A 234 -9.89 -26.63 -17.86
CA PRO A 234 -8.62 -27.01 -18.47
C PRO A 234 -7.87 -25.82 -19.08
N ALA A 235 -8.60 -24.83 -19.60
CA ALA A 235 -8.06 -23.77 -20.45
C ALA A 235 -7.75 -22.44 -19.74
N GLY A 236 -7.33 -22.42 -18.47
CA GLY A 236 -6.83 -21.16 -17.90
C GLY A 236 -6.72 -21.00 -16.39
N GLY A 237 -6.85 -22.06 -15.60
CA GLY A 237 -6.69 -21.98 -14.14
C GLY A 237 -7.72 -21.09 -13.44
N THR A 238 -7.86 -21.25 -12.13
CA THR A 238 -8.68 -20.31 -11.33
C THR A 238 -7.75 -19.57 -10.39
N VAL A 239 -7.77 -18.23 -10.44
CA VAL A 239 -6.98 -17.37 -9.54
C VAL A 239 -7.90 -16.76 -8.50
N ALA A 240 -7.66 -17.09 -7.23
CA ALA A 240 -8.26 -16.44 -6.09
C ALA A 240 -7.43 -15.22 -5.69
N VAL A 241 -8.11 -14.10 -5.44
CA VAL A 241 -7.53 -12.84 -5.00
C VAL A 241 -8.15 -12.49 -3.66
N ALA A 242 -7.35 -12.47 -2.60
CA ALA A 242 -7.78 -11.91 -1.32
C ALA A 242 -7.47 -10.43 -1.25
N SER A 243 -8.48 -9.65 -0.91
CA SER A 243 -8.38 -8.24 -0.62
C SER A 243 -8.71 -8.01 0.85
N TYR A 244 -7.75 -7.44 1.58
CA TYR A 244 -7.94 -6.99 2.94
C TYR A 244 -8.26 -5.50 2.93
N SER A 245 -9.33 -5.13 3.61
CA SER A 245 -9.66 -3.73 3.88
C SER A 245 -10.05 -3.64 5.34
N GLU A 246 -9.26 -2.91 6.10
CA GLU A 246 -9.67 -2.48 7.42
C GLU A 246 -10.66 -1.32 7.28
N GLN A 247 -11.75 -1.34 8.05
CA GLN A 247 -12.60 -0.15 8.17
C GLN A 247 -11.87 0.85 9.04
N THR A 248 -11.38 1.93 8.44
CA THR A 248 -10.91 3.12 9.15
C THR A 248 -11.94 3.58 10.19
N PRO A 249 -11.52 4.21 11.32
CA PRO A 249 -12.42 4.73 12.34
C PRO A 249 -13.56 5.58 11.76
N ALA A 250 -14.75 5.48 12.35
CA ALA A 250 -15.99 6.05 11.85
C ALA A 250 -15.84 7.48 11.27
N GLY A 251 -16.03 7.63 9.95
CA GLY A 251 -16.02 8.93 9.26
C GLY A 251 -15.16 9.02 8.00
N ALA A 252 -14.30 8.04 7.72
CA ALA A 252 -13.55 7.97 6.47
C ALA A 252 -14.35 7.23 5.38
N THR A 253 -14.55 7.88 4.24
CA THR A 253 -15.17 7.29 3.04
C THR A 253 -14.14 6.45 2.30
N ILE A 254 -14.36 5.13 2.23
CA ILE A 254 -13.57 4.21 1.41
C ILE A 254 -14.11 4.26 -0.03
N PRO A 255 -13.28 4.53 -1.07
CA PRO A 255 -13.69 4.36 -2.46
C PRO A 255 -13.88 2.87 -2.79
N ASP A 256 -14.94 2.53 -3.54
CA ASP A 256 -15.36 1.17 -3.90
C ASP A 256 -14.36 0.33 -4.74
N SER A 257 -13.08 0.70 -4.82
CA SER A 257 -12.12 0.01 -5.69
C SER A 257 -10.72 -0.12 -5.09
N CYS A 258 -10.48 -1.14 -4.25
CA CYS A 258 -9.14 -1.74 -4.08
C CYS A 258 -8.81 -2.60 -5.33
N THR A 259 -8.90 -2.06 -6.55
CA THR A 259 -8.55 -2.78 -7.78
C THR A 259 -7.21 -2.29 -8.33
N SER A 260 -6.23 -3.19 -8.30
CA SER A 260 -5.04 -3.25 -9.17
C SER A 260 -3.87 -2.27 -9.01
N PHE A 261 -3.96 -1.13 -8.32
CA PHE A 261 -2.77 -0.33 -8.00
C PHE A 261 -3.00 0.51 -6.73
N GLY A 262 -2.23 0.29 -5.66
CA GLY A 262 -2.19 1.26 -4.57
C GLY A 262 -1.73 0.74 -3.21
N LEU A 263 -0.42 0.72 -3.00
CA LEU A 263 0.26 0.66 -1.68
C LEU A 263 -0.07 1.86 -0.76
N LEU A 264 -1.06 2.70 -1.10
CA LEU A 264 -1.31 3.99 -0.46
C LEU A 264 -2.48 4.00 0.53
N HIS A 265 -3.26 2.92 0.63
CA HIS A 265 -4.53 2.92 1.39
C HIS A 265 -4.76 1.71 2.30
N GLY A 266 -3.70 1.00 2.71
CA GLY A 266 -3.84 -0.17 3.59
C GLY A 266 -4.55 -1.38 2.99
N CYS A 267 -4.83 -1.39 1.68
CA CYS A 267 -5.30 -2.60 1.01
C CYS A 267 -4.10 -3.55 0.80
N GLY A 268 -4.01 -4.62 1.60
CA GLY A 268 -3.16 -5.76 1.28
C GLY A 268 -3.82 -6.62 0.18
N THR A 269 -3.04 -7.15 -0.77
CA THR A 269 -3.55 -8.14 -1.73
C THR A 269 -2.69 -9.40 -1.74
N GLY A 270 -3.35 -10.55 -1.73
CA GLY A 270 -2.71 -11.87 -1.88
C GLY A 270 -3.33 -12.64 -3.04
N TYR A 271 -2.51 -13.41 -3.75
CA TYR A 271 -2.94 -14.21 -4.90
C TYR A 271 -2.72 -15.70 -4.60
N ALA A 272 -3.59 -16.56 -5.11
CA ALA A 272 -3.39 -18.01 -5.10
C ALA A 272 -4.02 -18.65 -6.34
N LYS A 273 -3.34 -19.62 -6.96
CA LYS A 273 -3.88 -20.40 -8.09
C LYS A 273 -4.48 -21.71 -7.61
N ALA A 274 -5.62 -22.12 -8.15
CA ALA A 274 -6.14 -23.46 -7.98
C ALA A 274 -5.34 -24.44 -8.83
N ARG A 275 -5.10 -25.65 -8.32
CA ARG A 275 -4.58 -26.78 -9.11
C ARG A 275 -5.52 -27.06 -10.26
N SER A 276 -4.93 -27.29 -11.42
CA SER A 276 -5.64 -27.71 -12.61
C SER A 276 -4.96 -28.96 -13.15
N ASP A 277 -5.74 -29.99 -13.47
CA ASP A 277 -5.18 -31.09 -14.25
C ASP A 277 -4.86 -30.54 -15.65
N GLY A 278 -3.58 -30.57 -16.04
CA GLY A 278 -3.16 -30.21 -17.38
C GLY A 278 -3.77 -31.14 -18.44
N ALA A 279 -4.22 -30.56 -19.54
CA ALA A 279 -4.71 -31.27 -20.71
C ALA A 279 -3.80 -31.02 -21.92
N LEU A 280 -3.68 -32.04 -22.76
CA LEU A 280 -2.98 -31.94 -24.04
C LEU A 280 -4.01 -32.07 -25.17
N GLU A 281 -4.16 -31.00 -25.95
CA GLU A 281 -4.98 -31.00 -27.15
C GLU A 281 -4.11 -31.10 -28.38
N THR A 282 -4.57 -31.87 -29.37
CA THR A 282 -3.87 -32.00 -30.65
C THR A 282 -4.82 -31.70 -31.80
N SER A 283 -4.34 -31.01 -32.83
CA SER A 283 -5.18 -30.48 -33.91
C SER A 283 -5.60 -31.49 -34.99
N PHE A 284 -5.50 -32.81 -34.77
CA PHE A 284 -5.78 -33.82 -35.81
C PHE A 284 -6.88 -34.81 -35.41
N ALA A 285 -7.78 -35.09 -36.35
CA ALA A 285 -9.06 -35.75 -36.05
C ALA A 285 -9.07 -37.29 -36.19
N SER A 286 -8.02 -37.95 -36.69
CA SER A 286 -7.89 -39.44 -36.74
C SER A 286 -6.76 -39.97 -37.63
N ALA A 287 -6.29 -39.20 -38.63
CA ALA A 287 -5.20 -39.61 -39.51
C ALA A 287 -4.28 -38.44 -39.83
N LEU A 288 -2.97 -38.68 -39.71
CA LEU A 288 -1.91 -37.72 -40.01
C LEU A 288 -1.31 -38.01 -41.38
N SER A 289 -1.43 -37.06 -42.30
CA SER A 289 -0.73 -37.12 -43.57
C SER A 289 0.71 -36.63 -43.39
N ILE A 290 1.65 -37.28 -44.07
CA ILE A 290 3.05 -36.83 -44.10
C ILE A 290 3.10 -35.41 -44.63
N GLY A 291 3.73 -34.50 -43.87
CA GLY A 291 3.86 -33.08 -44.20
C GLY A 291 2.74 -32.18 -43.67
N SER A 292 1.70 -32.72 -43.03
CA SER A 292 0.70 -31.91 -42.33
C SER A 292 1.25 -31.36 -41.00
N PRO A 293 1.03 -30.07 -40.69
CA PRO A 293 1.43 -29.52 -39.39
C PRO A 293 0.59 -30.14 -38.27
N VAL A 294 1.23 -30.45 -37.14
CA VAL A 294 0.59 -30.84 -35.89
C VAL A 294 0.69 -29.65 -34.95
N THR A 295 -0.45 -29.15 -34.49
CA THR A 295 -0.47 -28.22 -33.36
C THR A 295 -0.72 -29.02 -32.09
N ILE A 296 0.16 -28.85 -31.11
CA ILE A 296 -0.01 -29.38 -29.76
C ILE A 296 -0.27 -28.16 -28.88
N THR A 297 -1.41 -28.17 -28.20
CA THR A 297 -1.77 -27.15 -27.23
C THR A 297 -1.71 -27.78 -25.86
N VAL A 298 -0.91 -27.18 -24.97
CA VAL A 298 -0.89 -27.51 -23.55
C VAL A 298 -1.89 -26.59 -22.87
N LEU A 299 -2.90 -27.15 -22.23
CA LEU A 299 -3.88 -26.43 -21.44
C LEU A 299 -3.63 -26.80 -19.99
N ASP A 300 -2.79 -26.04 -19.30
CA ASP A 300 -2.43 -26.32 -17.91
C ASP A 300 -2.47 -25.02 -17.10
N GLY A 301 -3.57 -24.87 -16.35
CA GLY A 301 -3.88 -23.66 -15.60
C GLY A 301 -2.98 -23.40 -14.39
N ASP A 302 -2.18 -24.38 -13.96
CA ASP A 302 -1.30 -24.27 -12.79
C ASP A 302 0.20 -24.34 -13.11
N LEU A 303 0.52 -24.43 -14.40
CA LEU A 303 1.89 -24.43 -14.95
C LEU A 303 2.56 -23.04 -14.89
N ASP A 304 1.78 -21.96 -14.98
CA ASP A 304 2.24 -20.59 -14.74
C ASP A 304 2.44 -20.43 -13.22
N THR A 305 3.69 -20.29 -12.82
CA THR A 305 4.11 -20.15 -11.42
C THR A 305 4.34 -18.69 -11.01
N ASP A 306 4.37 -17.80 -12.00
CA ASP A 306 4.69 -16.39 -11.91
C ASP A 306 3.79 -15.61 -12.90
N PHE A 307 2.91 -14.79 -12.34
CA PHE A 307 1.88 -14.08 -13.11
C PHE A 307 2.41 -12.91 -13.98
N LEU A 308 3.73 -12.70 -14.04
CA LEU A 308 4.35 -11.54 -14.68
C LEU A 308 5.26 -11.92 -15.85
N THR A 309 5.75 -13.17 -15.91
CA THR A 309 6.62 -13.62 -16.98
C THR A 309 6.10 -14.90 -17.63
N PRO A 310 6.01 -14.96 -18.97
CA PRO A 310 5.61 -16.18 -19.66
C PRO A 310 6.58 -17.34 -19.37
N GLU A 311 6.08 -18.45 -18.85
CA GLU A 311 6.89 -19.65 -18.65
C GLU A 311 6.85 -20.61 -19.86
N ALA A 312 7.78 -21.56 -19.84
CA ALA A 312 7.88 -22.59 -20.86
C ALA A 312 7.92 -23.98 -20.23
N THR A 313 7.21 -24.92 -20.85
CA THR A 313 7.24 -26.34 -20.49
C THR A 313 7.72 -27.19 -21.66
N ALA A 314 8.15 -28.41 -21.35
CA ALA A 314 8.63 -29.36 -22.33
C ALA A 314 7.58 -30.44 -22.61
N VAL A 315 7.15 -30.55 -23.87
CA VAL A 315 6.30 -31.65 -24.35
C VAL A 315 7.16 -32.67 -25.07
N SER A 316 7.14 -33.91 -24.59
CA SER A 316 7.85 -35.03 -25.24
C SER A 316 6.94 -35.71 -26.27
N VAL A 317 7.38 -35.76 -27.53
CA VAL A 317 6.69 -36.42 -28.64
C VAL A 317 7.48 -37.67 -29.02
N THR A 318 6.88 -38.84 -28.90
CA THR A 318 7.51 -40.12 -29.22
C THR A 318 6.82 -40.80 -30.40
N ALA A 319 7.60 -41.25 -31.38
CA ALA A 319 7.17 -42.09 -32.48
C ALA A 319 7.97 -43.40 -32.50
N ALA A 320 7.48 -44.41 -33.24
CA ALA A 320 8.15 -45.70 -33.37
C ALA A 320 9.58 -45.60 -33.96
N SER A 321 9.88 -44.50 -34.67
CA SER A 321 11.19 -44.21 -35.27
C SER A 321 12.10 -43.34 -34.40
N GLY A 322 11.65 -42.92 -33.21
CA GLY A 322 12.38 -41.99 -32.32
C GLY A 322 11.47 -40.91 -31.73
N GLY A 323 11.99 -40.14 -30.78
CA GLY A 323 11.26 -39.04 -30.13
C GLY A 323 12.03 -37.72 -30.17
N PHE A 324 11.31 -36.63 -29.95
CA PHE A 324 11.86 -35.29 -29.78
C PHE A 324 11.07 -34.53 -28.71
N THR A 325 11.70 -33.51 -28.14
CA THR A 325 11.09 -32.64 -27.13
C THR A 325 10.82 -31.28 -27.76
N LEU A 326 9.59 -30.78 -27.59
CA LEU A 326 9.19 -29.43 -27.98
C LEU A 326 9.10 -28.57 -26.73
N ALA A 327 9.77 -27.42 -26.73
CA ALA A 327 9.50 -26.38 -25.74
C ALA A 327 8.26 -25.62 -26.19
N VAL A 328 7.25 -25.55 -25.33
CA VAL A 328 6.02 -24.79 -25.53
C VAL A 328 6.04 -23.63 -24.54
N THR A 329 5.82 -22.43 -25.03
CA THR A 329 5.83 -21.18 -24.24
C THR A 329 4.43 -20.61 -24.23
N GLU A 330 3.99 -20.07 -23.11
CA GLU A 330 2.69 -19.43 -22.99
C GLU A 330 2.47 -18.36 -24.07
N THR A 331 1.23 -18.25 -24.54
CA THR A 331 0.84 -17.37 -25.65
C THR A 331 0.45 -15.96 -25.21
N GLY A 332 0.52 -15.65 -23.91
CA GLY A 332 0.30 -14.33 -23.33
C GLY A 332 0.73 -14.27 -21.86
N ASN A 333 0.58 -13.12 -21.20
CA ASN A 333 0.78 -13.02 -19.76
C ASN A 333 -0.42 -13.65 -19.04
N SER A 334 -0.20 -14.76 -18.33
CA SER A 334 -1.19 -15.42 -17.48
C SER A 334 -2.44 -15.93 -18.17
N THR A 335 -2.26 -16.64 -19.29
CA THR A 335 -3.35 -17.33 -19.98
C THR A 335 -3.53 -18.79 -19.55
N GLY A 336 -2.52 -19.43 -18.94
CA GLY A 336 -2.54 -20.89 -18.74
C GLY A 336 -2.70 -21.64 -20.08
N THR A 337 -2.21 -21.02 -21.16
CA THR A 337 -2.30 -21.47 -22.57
C THR A 337 -1.14 -20.92 -23.39
#